data_AF-A0A3M8BUL4-F1
#
_entry.id   AF-A0A3M8BUL4-F1
#
_cell.length_a   1.000
_cell.length_b   1.000
_cell.length_c   1.000
_cell.angle_alpha   90.00
_cell.angle_beta   90.00
_cell.angle_gamma   90.00
#
_symmetry.space_group_name_H-M   'P 1'
#
loop_
_entity.id
_entity.type
_entity.pdbx_description
1 polymer ?
#
loop_
_entity_poly.entity_id
_entity_poly.type
_entity_poly.pdbx_seq_one_letter_code
_entity_poly.pdbx_strand_id
1 'polypeptide(L)' 'MESFRRKQEKNEVVKYVCLECHEIEEIPLSVVRDFDAMDDGDPSVPPQFGCEHCGNPMYPEYYKGLHGYEYKLSDIL' A
#
# COMPACT_ATOMS: atom_id res chain seq x y z
N MET A 1 22.57 -0.97 29.05
CA MET A 1 21.14 -1.08 28.69
C MET A 1 20.88 -0.23 27.46
N GLU A 2 21.38 -0.63 26.29
CA GLU A 2 20.97 -0.08 24.98
C GLU A 2 20.85 -1.22 23.97
N SER A 3 20.54 -2.40 24.49
CA SER A 3 20.10 -3.55 23.74
C SER A 3 18.63 -3.32 23.33
N PHE A 4 18.27 -3.76 22.12
CA PHE A 4 16.90 -3.99 21.62
C PHE A 4 16.16 -2.94 20.77
N ARG A 5 16.73 -1.78 20.38
CA ARG A 5 15.98 -0.77 19.59
C ARG A 5 16.26 -0.66 18.08
N ARG A 6 16.96 -1.63 17.45
CA ARG A 6 17.30 -1.58 16.01
C ARG A 6 16.76 -2.74 15.15
N LYS A 7 15.85 -3.57 15.66
CA LYS A 7 15.40 -4.80 14.96
C LYS A 7 13.90 -4.87 14.64
N GLN A 8 13.14 -3.78 14.78
CA GLN A 8 11.67 -3.79 14.63
C GLN A 8 11.09 -3.01 13.44
N GLU A 9 11.89 -2.48 12.51
CA GLU A 9 11.37 -1.68 11.38
C GLU A 9 11.19 -2.46 10.06
N LYS A 10 11.32 -3.79 10.04
CA LYS A 10 11.49 -4.53 8.77
C LYS A 10 10.26 -5.19 8.14
N ASN A 11 9.08 -5.19 8.78
CA ASN A 11 7.91 -5.92 8.28
C ASN A 11 6.61 -5.09 8.33
N GLU A 12 6.66 -3.78 8.08
CA GLU A 12 5.43 -3.02 7.85
C GLU A 12 4.88 -3.37 6.46
N VAL A 13 3.59 -3.69 6.41
CA VAL A 13 2.86 -4.04 5.18
C VAL A 13 1.64 -3.15 5.05
N VAL A 14 1.23 -2.92 3.82
CA VAL A 14 -0.05 -2.29 3.45
C VAL A 14 -0.91 -3.38 2.85
N LYS A 15 -2.11 -3.56 3.37
CA LYS A 15 -3.08 -4.49 2.78
C LYS A 15 -3.68 -3.85 1.54
N TYR A 16 -3.56 -4.54 0.43
CA TYR A 16 -4.24 -4.21 -0.82
C TYR A 16 -5.39 -5.18 -1.00
N VAL A 17 -6.56 -4.66 -1.37
CA VAL A 17 -7.79 -5.42 -1.58
C VAL A 17 -8.15 -5.37 -3.05
N CYS A 18 -8.31 -6.54 -3.67
CA CYS A 18 -8.79 -6.63 -5.03
C CYS A 18 -10.25 -6.18 -5.11
N LEU A 19 -10.55 -5.23 -6.00
CA LEU A 19 -11.88 -4.65 -6.13
C LEU A 19 -12.90 -5.60 -6.80
N GLU A 20 -12.42 -6.68 -7.43
CA GLU A 20 -13.28 -7.67 -8.09
C GLU A 20 -13.46 -8.94 -7.23
N CYS A 21 -12.35 -9.61 -6.90
CA CYS A 21 -12.40 -10.91 -6.22
C CYS A 21 -12.23 -10.84 -4.69
N HIS A 22 -11.99 -9.63 -4.14
CA HIS A 22 -11.85 -9.37 -2.70
C HIS A 22 -10.66 -10.08 -2.02
N GLU A 23 -9.72 -10.62 -2.80
CA GLU A 23 -8.45 -11.13 -2.27
C GLU A 23 -7.66 -10.00 -1.61
N ILE A 24 -7.00 -10.31 -0.50
CA ILE A 24 -6.19 -9.36 0.25
C ILE A 24 -4.73 -9.77 0.15
N GLU A 25 -3.90 -8.87 -0.36
CA GLU A 25 -2.45 -9.08 -0.48
C GLU A 25 -1.71 -8.12 0.44
N GLU A 26 -0.72 -8.64 1.17
CA GLU A 26 0.13 -7.85 2.05
C GLU A 26 1.37 -7.36 1.29
N ILE A 27 1.34 -6.11 0.85
CA ILE A 27 2.43 -5.50 0.09
C ILE A 27 3.38 -4.80 1.07
N PRO A 28 4.70 -5.06 1.04
CA PRO A 28 5.64 -4.38 1.93
C PRO A 28 5.56 -2.86 1.79
N LEU A 29 5.51 -2.14 2.91
CA LEU A 29 5.40 -0.67 2.90
C LEU A 29 6.54 -0.02 2.12
N SER A 30 7.74 -0.60 2.14
CA SER A 30 8.87 -0.10 1.34
C SER A 30 8.56 -0.15 -0.16
N VAL A 31 7.93 -1.22 -0.64
CA VAL A 31 7.52 -1.35 -2.05
C VAL A 31 6.47 -0.30 -2.37
N VAL A 32 5.44 -0.14 -1.53
CA VAL A 32 4.41 0.89 -1.75
C VAL A 32 5.02 2.29 -1.82
N ARG A 33 5.96 2.61 -0.93
CA ARG A 33 6.65 3.91 -0.90
C ARG A 33 7.60 4.11 -2.08
N ASP A 34 8.30 3.07 -2.52
CA ASP A 34 9.18 3.16 -3.68
C ASP A 34 8.35 3.48 -4.93
N PHE A 35 7.18 2.84 -5.10
CA PHE A 35 6.27 3.16 -6.21
C PHE A 35 5.66 4.56 -6.09
N ASP A 36 5.21 4.98 -4.90
CA ASP A 36 4.70 6.34 -4.63
C ASP A 36 5.75 7.42 -4.94
N ALA A 37 7.02 7.18 -4.59
CA ALA A 37 8.11 8.12 -4.86
C ALA A 37 8.52 8.20 -6.34
N MET A 38 8.30 7.12 -7.09
CA MET A 38 8.66 7.01 -8.51
C MET A 38 7.53 7.47 -9.45
N ASP A 39 6.29 7.50 -8.99
CA ASP A 39 5.12 7.91 -9.76
C ASP A 39 5.05 9.44 -9.84
N ASP A 40 5.17 9.98 -11.05
CA ASP A 40 5.00 11.40 -11.35
C ASP A 40 3.55 11.75 -11.78
N GLY A 41 2.62 10.82 -11.59
CA GLY A 41 1.19 10.95 -11.86
C GLY A 41 0.40 11.80 -10.85
N ASP A 42 -0.91 11.56 -10.78
CA ASP A 42 -1.81 12.27 -9.86
C ASP A 42 -1.63 11.75 -8.42
N PRO A 43 -1.13 12.56 -7.48
CA PRO A 43 -0.88 12.11 -6.11
C PRO A 43 -2.17 11.83 -5.33
N SER A 44 -3.36 12.16 -5.86
CA SER A 44 -4.64 11.75 -5.26
C SER A 44 -5.03 10.29 -5.59
N VAL A 45 -4.27 9.62 -6.45
CA VAL A 45 -4.42 8.19 -6.77
C VAL A 45 -3.30 7.40 -6.08
N PRO A 46 -3.60 6.33 -5.33
CA PRO A 46 -2.56 5.53 -4.70
C PRO A 46 -1.79 4.68 -5.73
N PRO A 47 -0.58 4.21 -5.38
CA PRO A 47 0.12 3.19 -6.16
C PRO A 47 -0.78 1.99 -6.47
N GLN A 48 -0.85 1.63 -7.75
CA GLN A 48 -1.73 0.57 -8.26
C GLN A 48 -0.98 -0.76 -8.36
N PHE A 49 -1.60 -1.82 -7.83
CA PHE A 49 -1.12 -3.19 -7.96
C PHE A 49 -2.19 -4.04 -8.64
N GLY A 50 -1.75 -5.05 -9.40
CA GLY A 50 -2.64 -6.07 -9.97
C GLY A 50 -2.71 -7.26 -9.04
N CYS A 51 -3.93 -7.75 -8.78
CA CYS A 51 -4.15 -8.93 -7.94
C CYS A 51 -3.49 -10.17 -8.54
N GLU A 52 -2.72 -10.91 -7.75
CA GLU A 52 -2.06 -12.15 -8.17
C GLU A 52 -3.07 -13.25 -8.54
N HIS A 53 -4.25 -13.24 -7.92
CA HIS A 53 -5.28 -14.25 -8.17
C HIS A 53 -6.06 -14.02 -9.48
N CYS A 54 -6.39 -12.77 -9.85
CA CYS A 54 -7.27 -12.49 -10.99
C CYS A 54 -6.78 -11.39 -11.95
N GLY A 55 -5.67 -10.72 -11.66
CA GLY A 55 -5.09 -9.67 -12.49
C GLY A 55 -5.80 -8.31 -12.44
N ASN A 56 -6.95 -8.21 -11.77
CA ASN A 56 -7.68 -6.95 -11.65
C ASN A 56 -7.01 -5.97 -10.67
N PRO A 57 -7.28 -4.66 -10.78
CA PRO A 57 -6.73 -3.65 -9.89
C PRO A 57 -7.06 -3.90 -8.42
N MET A 58 -6.11 -3.52 -7.57
CA MET A 58 -6.24 -3.53 -6.12
C MET A 58 -6.16 -2.11 -5.55
N TYR A 59 -6.79 -1.91 -4.41
CA TYR A 59 -6.78 -0.63 -3.69
C TYR A 59 -6.32 -0.85 -2.25
N PRO A 60 -5.52 0.06 -1.63
CA PRO A 60 -5.10 -0.11 -0.25
C PRO A 60 -6.31 -0.04 0.70
N GLU A 61 -6.35 -0.93 1.70
CA GLU A 61 -7.31 -0.83 2.81
C GLU A 61 -7.12 0.52 3.52
N TYR A 62 -5.86 0.87 3.80
CA TYR A 62 -5.44 2.19 4.24
C TYR A 62 -3.96 2.43 3.90
N TYR A 63 -3.65 3.59 3.30
CA TYR A 63 -2.27 4.05 3.09
C TYR A 63 -2.20 5.57 3.20
N LYS A 64 -1.11 6.08 3.78
CA LYS A 64 -0.80 7.50 3.78
C LYS A 64 0.39 7.75 2.86
N GLY A 65 0.12 8.41 1.74
CA GLY A 65 1.09 8.71 0.70
C GLY A 65 2.15 9.71 1.14
N LEU A 66 3.28 9.70 0.41
CA LEU A 66 4.41 10.60 0.65
C LEU A 66 4.04 12.07 0.44
N HIS A 67 3.04 12.33 -0.41
CA HIS A 67 2.52 13.66 -0.71
C HIS A 67 1.44 14.14 0.27
N GLY A 68 1.13 13.36 1.32
CA GLY A 68 0.20 13.74 2.38
C GLY A 68 -1.26 13.34 2.15
N TYR A 69 -1.57 12.70 1.03
CA TYR A 69 -2.88 12.09 0.77
C TYR A 69 -3.08 10.84 1.62
N GLU A 70 -4.30 10.62 2.06
CA GLU A 70 -4.72 9.37 2.69
C GLU A 70 -5.68 8.66 1.75
N TYR A 71 -5.43 7.38 1.52
CA TYR A 71 -6.24 6.51 0.69
C TYR A 71 -6.88 5.46 1.58
N LYS A 72 -8.20 5.33 1.50
CA LYS A 72 -8.99 4.37 2.27
C LYS A 72 -9.96 3.69 1.35
N LEU A 73 -10.00 2.36 1.40
CA LEU A 73 -10.97 1.60 0.61
C LEU A 73 -12.42 2.03 0.92
N SER A 74 -12.70 2.45 2.15
CA SER A 74 -14.02 2.95 2.57
C SER A 74 -14.48 4.22 1.85
N ASP A 75 -13.57 4.99 1.26
CA ASP A 75 -13.91 6.26 0.60
C ASP A 75 -14.44 6.05 -0.83
N ILE A 76 -14.31 4.83 -1.37
CA ILE A 76 -14.70 4.47 -2.74
C ILE A 76 -15.76 3.35 -2.84
N LEU A 77 -16.19 2.79 -1.70
CA LEU A 77 -17.28 1.81 -1.58
C LEU A 77 -18.57 2.49 -1.09
#